data_AF-A0A1D6LHF2-F1
#
_entry.id   AF-A0A1D6LHF2-F1
#
_cell.length_a   1.000
_cell.length_b   1.000
_cell.length_c   1.000
_cell.angle_alpha   90.00
_cell.angle_beta   90.00
_cell.angle_gamma   90.00
#
_symmetry.space_group_name_H-M   'P 1'
#
loop_
_entity.id
_entity.type
_entity.pdbx_description
1 polymer ?
#
loop_
_entity_poly.entity_id
_entity_poly.type
_entity_poly.pdbx_seq_one_letter_code
_entity_poly.pdbx_strand_id
1 'polypeptide(L)'
;MLHSYRKDLTAQVSSENDPVAFLPKVVALLFLQAYNKAIQAPGRAVGAVITLLKDKLPAATYKVLTDYHSTTVKLLALQAAATDDEEDCTSDRMRERKEDLEERLMPELKSLVLGTNKE
;
A
#
# COMPACT_ATOMS: atom_id res chain seq x y z
N MET A 1 12.88 11.83 -18.00
CA MET A 1 11.81 12.27 -17.08
C MET A 1 11.19 11.07 -16.34
N LEU A 2 10.45 10.16 -17.01
CA LEU A 2 9.79 9.01 -16.34
C LEU A 2 10.74 8.02 -15.67
N HIS A 3 11.91 7.76 -16.26
CA HIS A 3 12.89 6.83 -15.67
C HIS A 3 13.45 7.34 -14.34
N SER A 4 13.70 8.65 -14.19
CA SER A 4 14.08 9.25 -12.90
C SER A 4 12.95 9.13 -11.89
N TYR A 5 11.71 9.42 -12.30
CA TYR A 5 10.55 9.31 -11.43
C TYR A 5 10.33 7.87 -10.93
N ARG A 6 10.45 6.87 -11.82
CA ARG A 6 10.40 5.45 -11.45
C ARG A 6 11.50 5.10 -10.45
N LYS A 7 12.75 5.50 -10.71
CA LYS A 7 13.90 5.22 -9.84
C LYS A 7 13.74 5.84 -8.45
N ASP A 8 13.28 7.09 -8.41
CA ASP A 8 13.01 7.81 -7.16
C ASP A 8 11.89 7.13 -6.36
N LEU A 9 10.78 6.77 -7.03
CA LEU A 9 9.65 6.11 -6.40
C LEU A 9 10.03 4.70 -5.90
N THR A 10 10.87 3.95 -6.62
CA THR A 10 11.43 2.67 -6.16
C THR A 10 12.32 2.85 -4.91
N ALA A 11 13.13 3.90 -4.86
CA ALA A 11 13.95 4.22 -3.69
C ALA A 11 13.07 4.59 -2.49
N GLN A 12 12.02 5.38 -2.71
CA GLN A 12 11.04 5.73 -1.68
C GLN A 12 10.31 4.49 -1.16
N VAL A 13 9.79 3.62 -2.03
CA VAL A 13 9.12 2.37 -1.64
C VAL A 13 10.07 1.46 -0.84
N SER A 14 11.36 1.45 -1.17
CA SER A 14 12.36 0.68 -0.41
C SER A 14 12.60 1.25 0.99
N SER A 15 12.74 2.57 1.10
CA SER A 15 13.08 3.28 2.34
C SER A 15 11.88 3.58 3.24
N GLU A 16 10.66 3.42 2.74
CA GLU A 16 9.44 3.75 3.48
C GLU A 16 9.19 2.72 4.59
N ASN A 17 8.99 3.20 5.81
CA ASN A 17 8.71 2.37 6.98
C ASN A 17 7.29 2.57 7.50
N ASP A 18 6.61 3.65 7.10
CA ASP A 18 5.25 3.89 7.54
C ASP A 18 4.24 3.12 6.68
N PRO A 19 3.38 2.27 7.27
CA PRO A 19 2.45 1.44 6.51
C PRO A 19 1.35 2.24 5.80
N VAL A 20 0.97 3.41 6.33
CA VAL A 20 -0.09 4.23 5.73
C VAL A 20 0.46 5.00 4.53
N ALA A 21 1.68 5.55 4.64
CA ALA A 21 2.38 6.27 3.58
C ALA A 21 2.95 5.33 2.49
N PHE A 22 3.20 4.07 2.82
CA PHE A 22 3.67 3.05 1.88
C PHE A 22 2.64 2.74 0.78
N LEU A 23 1.37 2.63 1.15
CA LEU A 23 0.28 2.25 0.25
C LEU A 23 0.15 3.15 -1.01
N PRO A 24 0.04 4.49 -0.91
CA PRO A 24 -0.07 5.34 -2.09
C PRO A 24 1.19 5.29 -2.97
N LYS A 25 2.38 5.10 -2.38
CA LYS A 25 3.66 5.02 -3.11
C LYS A 25 3.78 3.74 -3.91
N VAL A 26 3.44 2.60 -3.31
CA VAL A 26 3.50 1.31 -3.99
C VAL A 26 2.44 1.21 -5.10
N VAL A 27 1.25 1.77 -4.87
CA VAL A 27 0.19 1.83 -5.89
C VAL A 27 0.60 2.72 -7.07
N ALA A 28 1.21 3.88 -6.80
CA ALA A 28 1.75 4.75 -7.86
C ALA A 28 2.86 4.05 -8.67
N LEU A 29 3.73 3.28 -8.01
CA LEU A 29 4.80 2.54 -8.67
C LEU A 29 4.24 1.42 -9.56
N LEU A 30 3.30 0.63 -9.04
CA LEU A 30 2.63 -0.43 -9.81
C LEU A 30 1.86 0.12 -11.01
N PHE A 31 1.20 1.27 -10.83
CA PHE A 31 0.51 1.94 -11.93
C PHE A 31 1.46 2.47 -12.99
N LEU A 32 2.59 3.05 -12.57
CA LEU A 32 3.65 3.48 -13.46
C LEU A 32 4.23 2.31 -14.25
N GLN A 33 4.44 1.16 -13.61
CA GLN A 33 4.92 -0.06 -14.28
C GLN A 33 3.90 -0.64 -15.27
N ALA A 34 2.62 -0.68 -14.89
CA ALA A 34 1.56 -1.28 -15.70
C ALA A 34 1.16 -0.43 -16.92
N TYR A 35 1.12 0.90 -16.76
CA TYR A 35 0.56 1.82 -17.75
C TYR A 35 1.57 2.84 -18.30
N ASN A 36 2.82 2.84 -17.82
CA ASN A 36 3.84 3.85 -18.14
C ASN A 36 3.34 5.30 -17.95
N LYS A 37 2.47 5.50 -16.95
CA LYS A 37 1.90 6.80 -16.60
C LYS A 37 2.08 7.07 -15.12
N ALA A 38 2.48 8.29 -14.79
CA ALA A 38 2.46 8.77 -13.42
C ALA A 38 1.01 9.03 -13.00
N ILE A 39 0.65 8.56 -11.81
CA ILE A 39 -0.63 8.86 -11.19
C ILE A 39 -0.39 9.36 -9.78
N GLN A 40 -1.16 10.37 -9.38
CA GLN A 40 -1.30 10.72 -7.98
C GLN A 40 -2.68 10.22 -7.53
N ALA A 41 -2.70 9.23 -6.62
CA ALA A 41 -3.92 8.64 -6.09
C ALA A 41 -4.07 9.01 -4.60
N PRO A 42 -4.65 10.17 -4.27
CA PRO A 42 -4.83 10.56 -2.88
C PRO A 42 -5.98 9.78 -2.23
N GLY A 43 -5.72 9.21 -1.05
CA GLY A 43 -6.72 8.64 -0.14
C GLY A 43 -7.73 7.71 -0.81
N ARG A 44 -8.95 8.20 -1.02
CA ARG A 44 -10.09 7.41 -1.55
C ARG A 44 -9.91 6.92 -3.00
N ALA A 45 -9.05 7.58 -3.78
CA ALA A 45 -8.78 7.17 -5.16
C ALA A 45 -7.96 5.86 -5.25
N VAL A 46 -7.25 5.49 -4.17
CA VAL A 46 -6.37 4.31 -4.15
C VAL A 46 -7.12 3.03 -4.49
N GLY A 47 -8.32 2.81 -3.96
CA GLY A 47 -9.12 1.60 -4.23
C GLY A 47 -9.54 1.47 -5.70
N ALA A 48 -9.86 2.59 -6.36
CA ALA A 48 -10.16 2.60 -7.80
C ALA A 48 -8.94 2.24 -8.63
N VAL A 49 -7.75 2.75 -8.27
CA VAL A 49 -6.49 2.42 -8.95
C VAL A 49 -6.13 0.96 -8.75
N ILE A 50 -6.30 0.40 -7.55
CA ILE A 50 -6.10 -1.04 -7.30
C ILE A 50 -7.01 -1.86 -8.22
N THR A 51 -8.29 -1.48 -8.34
CA THR A 51 -9.24 -2.17 -9.23
C THR A 51 -8.79 -2.12 -10.69
N LEU A 52 -8.27 -0.98 -11.17
CA LEU A 52 -7.69 -0.85 -12.51
C LEU A 52 -6.42 -1.68 -12.73
N LEU A 53 -5.68 -1.96 -11.66
CA LEU A 53 -4.47 -2.79 -11.71
C LEU A 53 -4.76 -4.29 -11.69
N LYS A 54 -5.99 -4.71 -11.39
CA LYS A 54 -6.39 -6.12 -11.32
C LYS A 54 -6.02 -6.93 -12.56
N ASP A 55 -6.21 -6.36 -13.75
CA ASP A 55 -5.94 -7.02 -15.03
C ASP A 55 -4.45 -6.95 -15.43
N LYS A 56 -3.67 -6.06 -14.81
CA LYS A 56 -2.26 -5.82 -15.14
C LYS A 56 -1.27 -6.43 -14.17
N LEU A 57 -1.72 -6.88 -13.00
CA LEU A 57 -0.87 -7.45 -11.98
C LEU A 57 -1.05 -8.98 -11.88
N PRO A 58 0.01 -9.71 -11.50
CA PRO A 58 -0.12 -11.10 -11.11
C PRO A 58 -1.15 -11.26 -9.99
N ALA A 59 -1.95 -12.34 -10.05
CA ALA A 59 -3.01 -12.60 -9.07
C ALA A 59 -2.49 -12.61 -7.62
N ALA A 60 -1.26 -13.10 -7.41
CA ALA A 60 -0.58 -13.07 -6.10
C ALA A 60 -0.35 -11.62 -5.62
N THR A 61 0.26 -10.77 -6.45
CA THR A 61 0.52 -9.36 -6.12
C THR A 61 -0.77 -8.58 -5.89
N TYR A 62 -1.79 -8.80 -6.73
CA TYR A 62 -3.08 -8.15 -6.58
C TYR A 62 -3.78 -8.53 -5.27
N LYS A 63 -3.70 -9.81 -4.87
CA LYS A 63 -4.27 -10.29 -3.61
C LYS A 63 -3.62 -9.61 -2.41
N VAL A 64 -2.29 -9.59 -2.35
CA VAL A 64 -1.54 -8.94 -1.25
C VAL A 64 -1.81 -7.44 -1.21
N LEU A 65 -1.83 -6.76 -2.36
CA LEU A 65 -2.13 -5.33 -2.44
C LEU A 65 -3.55 -5.00 -1.95
N THR A 66 -4.53 -5.82 -2.32
CA THR A 66 -5.93 -5.63 -1.91
C THR A 66 -6.12 -5.89 -0.42
N ASP A 67 -5.45 -6.92 0.11
CA ASP A 67 -5.46 -7.24 1.53
C ASP A 67 -4.82 -6.12 2.36
N TYR A 68 -3.64 -5.65 1.93
CA TYR A 68 -2.96 -4.48 2.49
C TYR A 68 -3.90 -3.26 2.53
N HIS A 69 -4.49 -2.90 1.39
CA HIS A 69 -5.41 -1.76 1.32
C HIS A 69 -6.61 -1.92 2.26
N SER A 70 -7.22 -3.11 2.31
CA SER A 70 -8.34 -3.38 3.20
C SER A 70 -7.96 -3.21 4.67
N THR A 71 -6.80 -3.75 5.07
CA THR A 71 -6.29 -3.67 6.43
C THR A 71 -5.91 -2.24 6.80
N THR A 72 -5.31 -1.46 5.89
CA THR A 72 -5.04 -0.03 6.12
C THR A 72 -6.33 0.78 6.29
N VAL A 73 -7.34 0.59 5.43
CA VAL A 73 -8.63 1.29 5.56
C VAL A 73 -9.32 0.93 6.89
N LYS A 74 -9.25 -0.34 7.28
CA LYS A 74 -9.75 -0.85 8.56
C LYS A 74 -9.01 -0.23 9.77
N LEU A 75 -7.70 -0.05 9.68
CA LEU A 75 -6.91 0.63 10.71
C LEU A 75 -7.34 2.11 10.84
N LEU A 76 -7.41 2.83 9.73
CA LEU A 76 -7.82 4.23 9.71
C LEU A 76 -9.26 4.43 10.20
N ALA A 77 -10.16 3.49 9.89
CA ALA A 77 -11.53 3.50 10.38
C ALA A 77 -11.60 3.28 11.90
N LEU A 78 -10.79 2.36 12.45
CA LEU A 78 -10.69 2.18 13.90
C LEU A 78 -10.11 3.43 14.58
N GLN A 79 -9.09 4.05 13.98
CA GLN A 79 -8.49 5.27 14.51
C GLN A 79 -9.50 6.43 14.55
N ALA A 80 -10.34 6.56 13.52
CA ALA A 80 -11.40 7.56 13.47
C ALA A 80 -12.56 7.27 14.45
N ALA A 81 -12.83 6.00 14.75
CA ALA A 81 -13.86 5.59 15.70
C ALA A 81 -13.39 5.68 17.16
N ALA A 82 -12.10 5.46 17.42
CA ALA A 82 -11.51 5.50 18.77
C ALA A 82 -11.48 6.90 19.39
N THR A 83 -11.71 7.96 18.60
CA THR A 83 -11.79 9.33 19.10
C THR A 83 -13.04 9.64 19.94
N ASP A 84 -14.02 8.72 20.07
CA ASP A 84 -15.33 9.01 20.67
C ASP A 84 -15.64 8.26 21.98
N ASP A 85 -15.22 7.01 22.21
CA ASP A 85 -15.50 6.28 23.49
C ASP A 85 -14.68 4.96 23.57
N GLU A 86 -14.20 4.58 24.77
CA GLU A 86 -13.49 3.32 25.14
C GLU A 86 -12.10 3.02 24.50
N GLU A 87 -11.05 3.63 25.07
CA GLU A 87 -9.66 3.59 24.56
C GLU A 87 -8.92 2.24 24.67
N ASP A 88 -9.25 1.36 25.62
CA ASP A 88 -8.33 0.26 25.98
C ASP A 88 -8.39 -0.95 25.02
N CYS A 89 -9.60 -1.45 24.69
CA CYS A 89 -9.75 -2.59 23.77
C CYS A 89 -9.55 -2.22 22.29
N THR A 90 -9.78 -0.96 21.94
CA THR A 90 -9.69 -0.47 20.56
C THR A 90 -8.23 -0.23 20.16
N SER A 91 -7.39 0.22 21.10
CA SER A 91 -5.96 0.46 20.90
C SER A 91 -5.18 -0.82 20.60
N ASP A 92 -5.45 -1.92 21.31
CA ASP A 92 -4.74 -3.19 21.09
C ASP A 92 -5.04 -3.77 19.69
N ARG A 93 -6.30 -3.69 19.24
CA ARG A 93 -6.71 -4.05 17.87
C ARG A 93 -6.10 -3.16 16.79
N MET A 94 -5.90 -1.87 17.08
CA MET A 94 -5.20 -0.96 16.16
C MET A 94 -3.72 -1.33 16.06
N ARG A 95 -3.08 -1.64 17.19
CA ARG A 95 -1.67 -2.05 17.22
C ARG A 95 -1.46 -3.34 16.44
N GLU A 96 -2.26 -4.37 16.70
CA GLU A 96 -2.19 -5.67 16.01
C GLU A 96 -2.31 -5.51 14.48
N ARG A 97 -3.26 -4.69 14.01
CA ARG A 97 -3.42 -4.43 12.56
C ARG A 97 -2.26 -3.66 11.96
N LYS A 98 -1.66 -2.74 12.71
CA LYS A 98 -0.50 -1.98 12.27
C LYS A 98 0.73 -2.89 12.20
N GLU A 99 0.93 -3.75 13.20
CA GLU A 99 1.99 -4.77 13.25
C GLU A 99 1.85 -5.76 12.09
N ASP A 100 0.65 -6.27 11.80
CA ASP A 100 0.43 -7.17 10.64
C ASP A 100 0.76 -6.50 9.30
N LEU A 101 0.41 -5.21 9.14
CA LEU A 101 0.79 -4.42 7.98
C LEU A 101 2.30 -4.26 7.85
N GLU A 102 3.01 -3.99 8.96
CA GLU A 102 4.46 -3.73 9.00
C GLU A 102 5.30 -5.01 8.86
N GLU A 103 4.93 -6.08 9.56
CA GLU A 103 5.76 -7.29 9.68
C GLU A 103 5.43 -8.35 8.62
N ARG A 104 4.19 -8.43 8.14
CA ARG A 104 3.80 -9.42 7.12
C ARG A 104 3.59 -8.80 5.75
N LEU A 105 2.63 -7.87 5.65
CA LEU A 105 2.14 -7.44 4.34
C LEU A 105 3.11 -6.48 3.63
N MET A 106 3.79 -5.59 4.37
CA MET A 106 4.77 -4.67 3.79
C MET A 106 6.00 -5.37 3.18
N PRO A 107 6.71 -6.29 3.87
CA PRO A 107 7.86 -6.98 3.28
C PRO A 107 7.45 -7.89 2.12
N GLU A 108 6.30 -8.57 2.22
CA GLU A 108 5.76 -9.39 1.12
C GLU A 108 5.48 -8.53 -0.12
N LEU A 109 4.79 -7.40 0.06
CA LEU A 109 4.46 -6.49 -1.03
C LEU A 109 5.72 -5.80 -1.60
N LYS A 110 6.70 -5.42 -0.75
CA LYS A 110 8.00 -4.91 -1.21
C LYS A 110 8.73 -5.95 -2.05
N SER A 111 8.79 -7.20 -1.59
CA SER A 111 9.44 -8.30 -2.34
C SER A 111 8.78 -8.50 -3.71
N LEU A 112 7.45 -8.51 -3.75
CA LEU A 112 6.71 -8.68 -5.00
C LEU A 112 6.88 -7.51 -5.98
N VAL A 113 6.90 -6.27 -5.49
CA VAL A 113 6.99 -5.06 -6.34
C VAL A 113 8.42 -4.71 -6.75
N LEU A 114 9.40 -5.00 -5.89
CA LEU A 114 10.82 -4.82 -6.21
C LEU A 114 11.36 -6.01 -7.03
N GLY A 115 10.85 -7.22 -6.80
CA GLY A 115 11.20 -8.42 -7.54
C GLY A 115 10.79 -8.37 -9.01
N THR A 116 9.68 -7.70 -9.34
CA THR A 116 9.22 -7.49 -10.73
C THR A 116 10.04 -6.46 -11.52
N ASN A 117 10.98 -5.73 -10.90
CA ASN A 117 11.85 -4.77 -11.61
C ASN A 117 13.08 -5.42 -12.27
N LYS A 118 13.20 -6.75 -12.22
CA LYS A 118 14.37 -7.48 -12.68
C LYS A 118 14.11 -8.20 -14.01
N GLU A 119 13.68 -7.44 -15.02
CA GLU A 119 13.74 -7.81 -16.44
C GLU A 119 14.23 -6.62 -17.26
#